data_AF-A0A9X3CIJ9-F1
#
_entry.id   AF-A0A9X3CIJ9-F1
#
_cell.length_a   1.000
_cell.length_b   1.000
_cell.length_c   1.000
_cell.angle_alpha   90.00
_cell.angle_beta   90.00
_cell.angle_gamma   90.00
#
_symmetry.space_group_name_H-M   'P 1'
#
loop_
_entity.id
_entity.type
_entity.pdbx_description
1 polymer ?
#
loop_
_entity_poly.entity_id
_entity_poly.type
_entity_poly.pdbx_seq_one_letter_code
_entity_poly.pdbx_strand_id
1 'polypeptide(L)' 'MKYPRLDIDCGKIRYNTQFLITQLSQKNISVTPVTKVFLGNPIIAQVLLDAGATVLADSRIENLNEMTSAGR' A
#
# COMPACT_ATOMS: atom_id res chain seq x y z
N MET A 1 -16.42 21.91 3.42
CA MET A 1 -16.11 20.63 4.09
C MET A 1 -17.43 20.05 4.59
N LYS A 2 -17.83 18.86 4.14
CA LYS A 2 -19.04 18.15 4.60
C LYS A 2 -18.64 16.82 5.23
N TYR A 3 -19.32 16.44 6.30
CA TYR A 3 -19.15 15.18 7.01
C TYR A 3 -20.31 14.22 6.67
N PRO A 4 -20.09 12.88 6.76
CA PRO A 4 -18.87 12.20 7.22
C PRO A 4 -17.73 12.23 6.18
N ARG A 5 -16.48 12.25 6.67
CA ARG A 5 -15.25 12.26 5.87
C ARG A 5 -14.21 11.36 6.52
N LEU A 6 -13.48 10.61 5.71
CA LEU A 6 -12.31 9.82 6.12
C LEU A 6 -11.04 10.53 5.64
N ASP A 7 -10.16 10.87 6.57
CA ASP A 7 -8.84 11.43 6.29
C ASP A 7 -7.77 10.38 6.56
N ILE A 8 -6.87 10.17 5.60
CA ILE A 8 -5.82 9.16 5.65
C ILE A 8 -4.47 9.86 5.63
N ASP A 9 -3.66 9.60 6.66
CA ASP A 9 -2.29 10.08 6.75
C ASP A 9 -1.34 9.10 6.05
N CYS A 10 -0.89 9.47 4.85
CA CYS A 10 0.04 8.66 4.07
C CYS A 10 1.43 8.55 4.70
N GLY A 11 1.85 9.51 5.52
CA GLY A 11 3.12 9.45 6.23
C GLY A 11 3.16 8.30 7.24
N LYS A 12 2.05 8.06 7.93
CA LYS A 12 1.91 6.92 8.85
C LYS A 12 1.90 5.58 8.12
N ILE A 13 1.24 5.50 6.95
CA ILE A 13 1.27 4.29 6.12
C ILE A 13 2.72 3.99 5.69
N ARG A 14 3.43 5.00 5.17
CA ARG A 14 4.83 4.86 4.77
C ARG A 14 5.72 4.37 5.91
N TYR A 15 5.63 5.01 7.07
CA TYR A 15 6.40 4.64 8.26
C TYR A 15 6.13 3.20 8.69
N ASN A 16 4.85 2.82 8.81
CA ASN A 16 4.47 1.47 9.25
C ASN A 16 4.95 0.39 8.28
N THR A 17 4.81 0.63 6.98
CA THR A 17 5.27 -0.30 5.94
C THR A 17 6.79 -0.45 5.97
N GLN A 18 7.52 0.67 6.02
CA GLN A 18 8.99 0.65 6.09
C GLN A 18 9.48 -0.06 7.37
N PHE A 19 8.83 0.18 8.50
CA PHE A 19 9.13 -0.50 9.77
C PHE A 19 8.95 -2.02 9.65
N LEU A 20 7.80 -2.49 9.16
CA LEU A 20 7.53 -3.92 9.02
C LEU A 20 8.52 -4.61 8.06
N ILE A 21 8.78 -4.00 6.91
CA ILE A 21 9.77 -4.51 5.93
C ILE A 21 11.16 -4.61 6.58
N THR A 22 11.59 -3.57 7.30
CA THR A 22 12.91 -3.54 7.95
C THR A 22 13.04 -4.61 9.03
N GLN A 23 12.01 -4.79 9.86
CA GLN A 23 12.06 -5.75 10.96
C GLN A 23 11.97 -7.21 10.48
N LEU A 24 11.20 -7.47 9.42
CA LEU A 24 11.00 -8.81 8.89
C LEU A 24 12.13 -9.25 7.96
N SER A 25 12.78 -8.31 7.26
CA SER A 25 13.96 -8.62 6.43
C SER A 25 15.14 -9.15 7.26
N GLN A 26 15.32 -8.66 8.49
CA GLN A 26 16.30 -9.20 9.46
C GLN A 26 16.06 -10.69 9.79
N LYS A 27 14.85 -11.20 9.53
CA LYS A 27 14.46 -12.59 9.73
C LYS A 27 14.35 -13.37 8.41
N ASN A 28 14.83 -12.81 7.30
CA ASN A 28 14.67 -13.36 5.95
C ASN A 28 13.20 -13.56 5.52
N ILE A 29 12.29 -12.72 6.02
CA ILE A 29 10.87 -12.75 5.67
C ILE A 29 10.58 -11.59 4.72
N SER A 30 10.03 -11.91 3.53
CA SER A 30 9.50 -10.92 2.59
C SER A 30 8.10 -10.48 2.99
N VAL A 31 7.76 -9.22 2.67
CA VAL A 31 6.45 -8.62 2.99
C VAL A 31 5.77 -8.21 1.70
N THR A 32 4.53 -8.66 1.51
CA THR A 32 3.66 -8.24 0.42
C THR A 32 2.45 -7.51 1.01
N PRO A 33 2.40 -6.17 0.92
CA PRO A 33 1.23 -5.41 1.35
C PRO A 33 -0.02 -5.77 0.53
N VAL A 34 -1.17 -5.88 1.21
CA VAL A 34 -2.45 -6.15 0.56
C VAL A 34 -3.29 -4.87 0.51
N THR A 35 -3.70 -4.43 -0.68
CA THR A 35 -4.38 -3.14 -0.92
C THR A 35 -5.90 -3.18 -0.72
N LYS A 36 -6.45 -4.31 -0.29
CA LYS A 36 -7.88 -4.60 -0.13
C LYS A 36 -8.68 -3.50 0.59
N VAL A 37 -8.16 -2.98 1.72
CA VAL A 37 -8.87 -2.01 2.56
C VAL A 37 -8.99 -0.65 1.88
N PHE A 38 -8.06 -0.33 0.98
CA PHE A 38 -8.03 0.94 0.26
C PHE A 38 -8.57 0.80 -1.16
N LEU A 39 -9.19 -0.34 -1.49
CA LEU A 39 -9.75 -0.63 -2.81
C LEU A 39 -8.74 -0.41 -3.95
N GLY A 40 -7.47 -0.79 -3.74
CA GLY A 40 -6.45 -0.57 -4.75
C GLY A 40 -6.14 0.91 -5.04
N ASN A 41 -6.37 1.82 -4.08
CA ASN A 41 -6.10 3.25 -4.29
C ASN A 41 -4.65 3.50 -4.77
N PRO A 42 -4.45 4.07 -5.97
CA PRO A 42 -3.11 4.22 -6.55
C PRO A 42 -2.14 5.06 -5.73
N ILE A 43 -2.61 6.08 -5.01
CA ILE A 43 -1.76 6.92 -4.15
C ILE A 43 -1.22 6.08 -3.00
N ILE A 44 -2.07 5.29 -2.35
CA ILE A 44 -1.65 4.42 -1.24
C ILE A 44 -0.75 3.29 -1.76
N ALA A 45 -1.07 2.73 -2.93
CA ALA A 45 -0.22 1.74 -3.59
C ALA A 45 1.21 2.29 -3.83
N GLN A 46 1.33 3.51 -4.36
CA GLN A 46 2.62 4.16 -4.55
C GLN A 46 3.35 4.40 -3.22
N VAL A 47 2.63 4.85 -2.18
CA VAL A 47 3.21 5.02 -0.83
C VAL A 47 3.80 3.72 -0.28
N LEU A 48 3.16 2.58 -0.55
CA LEU A 48 3.67 1.26 -0.16
C LEU A 48 4.96 0.89 -0.92
N LEU A 49 5.01 1.18 -2.21
CA LEU A 49 6.22 0.97 -3.04
C LEU A 49 7.37 1.89 -2.58
N ASP A 50 7.10 3.17 -2.35
CA ASP A 50 8.07 4.17 -1.86
C ASP A 50 8.59 3.85 -0.44
N ALA A 51 7.85 3.04 0.32
CA ALA A 51 8.25 2.53 1.63
C ALA A 51 9.15 1.28 1.54
N GLY A 52 9.36 0.73 0.34
CA GLY A 52 10.25 -0.40 0.07
C GLY A 52 9.53 -1.70 -0.30
N ALA A 53 8.22 -1.70 -0.48
CA ALA A 53 7.52 -2.88 -1.00
C ALA A 53 7.90 -3.11 -2.47
N THR A 54 8.17 -4.36 -2.84
CA THR A 54 8.51 -4.74 -4.22
C THR A 54 7.35 -5.43 -4.95
N VAL A 55 6.35 -5.91 -4.19
CA VAL A 55 5.17 -6.60 -4.70
C VAL A 55 3.96 -6.11 -3.92
N LEU A 56 2.83 -5.92 -4.60
CA LEU A 56 1.53 -5.63 -4.00
C LEU A 56 0.56 -6.78 -4.30
N ALA A 57 -0.39 -7.01 -3.40
CA ALA A 57 -1.47 -7.97 -3.59
C ALA A 57 -2.84 -7.32 -3.39
N ASP A 58 -3.88 -7.84 -4.03
CA ASP A 58 -5.27 -7.44 -3.77
C ASP A 58 -6.19 -8.66 -3.80
N SER A 59 -7.36 -8.50 -3.18
CA SER A 59 -8.45 -9.48 -3.21
C SER A 59 -9.30 -9.43 -4.49
N ARG A 60 -9.14 -8.40 -5.33
CA ARG A 60 -9.95 -8.17 -6.53
C ARG A 60 -9.06 -7.87 -7.74
N ILE A 61 -9.39 -8.43 -8.89
CA ILE A 61 -8.62 -8.27 -10.13
C ILE A 61 -8.79 -6.86 -10.70
N GLU A 62 -9.96 -6.26 -10.52
CA GLU A 62 -10.27 -4.90 -10.97
C GLU A 62 -9.31 -3.88 -10.34
N ASN A 63 -9.08 -3.99 -9.03
CA ASN A 63 -8.11 -3.15 -8.30
C ASN A 63 -6.69 -3.30 -8.87
N LEU A 64 -6.27 -4.53 -9.22
CA LEU A 64 -4.95 -4.77 -9.82
C LEU A 64 -4.83 -4.10 -11.18
N ASN A 65 -5.88 -4.18 -12.00
CA ASN A 65 -5.92 -3.55 -13.33
C ASN A 65 -5.87 -2.02 -13.23
N GLU A 66 -6.62 -1.44 -12.29
CA GLU A 66 -6.63 0.00 -12.04
C GLU A 66 -5.27 0.52 -11.58
N MET A 67 -4.66 -0.10 -10.56
CA MET A 67 -3.32 0.27 -10.10
C MET A 67 -2.27 0.14 -11.19
N THR A 68 -2.30 -0.94 -11.98
CA THR A 68 -1.37 -1.14 -13.10
C THR A 68 -1.53 -0.08 -14.18
N SER A 69 -2.76 0.38 -14.42
CA SER A 69 -3.04 1.42 -15.41
C SER A 69 -2.65 2.82 -14.92
N ALA A 70 -2.76 3.07 -13.63
CA ALA A 70 -2.40 4.34 -12.99
C ALA A 70 -0.88 4.54 -12.82
N GLY A 71 -0.09 3.46 -12.84
CA GLY A 71 1.38 3.51 -12.76
C GLY A 71 2.10 3.68 -14.10
N ARG A 72 1.37 3.97 -15.19
CA ARG A 72 1.93 4.29 -16.51
C ARG A 72 2.07 5.79 -16.73
#